data_AF-A0A2D6AXG4-F1
#
_entry.id   AF-A0A2D6AXG4-F1
#
_cell.length_a   1.000
_cell.length_b   1.000
_cell.length_c   1.000
_cell.angle_alpha   90.00
_cell.angle_beta   90.00
_cell.angle_gamma   90.00
#
_symmetry.space_group_name_H-M   'P 1'
#
loop_
_entity.id
_entity.type
_entity.pdbx_description
1 polymer ?
#
loop_
_entity_poly.entity_id
_entity_poly.type
_entity_poly.pdbx_seq_one_letter_code
_entity_poly.pdbx_strand_id
1 'polypeptide(L)'
;MRTITEKLAARLKVQAKEADLVGLKKLGSHLNRLAESKTRPTGDSYVYAEADFKNDVEGPLWDAIIRIADYYDCNVDPELMQRSIEGLAQDLVKAVSKQAGIKHGVGVFEPVVPGEEVVEQVLIEVE
;
A
#
# COMPACT_ATOMS: atom_id res chain seq x y z
N MET A 1 -6.61 5.04 12.38
CA MET A 1 -5.36 5.42 11.70
C MET A 1 -4.24 4.57 12.26
N ARG A 2 -3.68 3.74 11.38
CA ARG A 2 -2.78 2.63 11.69
C ARG A 2 -1.45 3.11 12.22
N THR A 3 -0.84 2.26 13.03
CA THR A 3 0.46 2.54 13.61
C THR A 3 1.55 2.18 12.62
N ILE A 4 2.45 3.10 12.28
CA ILE A 4 3.73 2.73 11.64
C ILE A 4 4.76 2.39 12.73
N THR A 5 5.82 1.66 12.41
CA THR A 5 6.89 1.46 13.40
C THR A 5 7.59 2.78 13.69
N GLU A 6 8.06 2.96 14.91
CA GLU A 6 8.90 4.11 15.28
C GLU A 6 10.11 4.26 14.34
N LYS A 7 10.71 3.14 13.94
CA LYS A 7 11.81 3.12 12.96
C LYS A 7 11.38 3.68 11.59
N LEU A 8 10.18 3.35 11.12
CA LEU A 8 9.67 3.89 9.86
C LEU A 8 9.34 5.39 9.99
N ALA A 9 8.71 5.81 11.09
CA ALA A 9 8.42 7.22 11.35
C ALA A 9 9.69 8.08 11.33
N ALA A 10 10.77 7.62 11.98
CA ALA A 10 12.07 8.30 11.96
C ALA A 10 12.64 8.41 10.54
N ARG A 11 12.59 7.33 9.74
CA ARG A 11 13.05 7.34 8.34
C ARG A 11 12.26 8.31 7.48
N LEU A 12 10.93 8.36 7.64
CA LEU A 12 10.07 9.28 6.89
C LEU A 12 10.40 10.73 7.19
N LYS A 13 10.72 11.10 8.44
CA LYS A 13 11.16 12.46 8.79
C LYS A 13 12.48 12.85 8.11
N VAL A 14 13.44 11.92 8.05
CA VAL A 14 14.72 12.14 7.36
C VAL A 14 14.48 12.34 5.86
N GLN A 15 13.70 11.45 5.24
CA GLN A 15 13.36 11.53 3.82
C GLN A 15 12.54 12.79 3.48
N ALA A 16 11.68 13.24 4.38
CA ALA A 16 10.95 14.48 4.22
C ALA A 16 11.89 15.68 4.12
N LYS A 17 12.89 15.75 5.03
CA LYS A 17 13.92 16.80 5.02
C LYS A 17 14.78 16.74 3.77
N GLU A 18 15.17 15.55 3.32
CA GLU A 18 15.91 15.36 2.07
C GLU A 18 15.10 15.84 0.87
N ALA A 19 13.82 15.49 0.80
CA ALA A 19 12.90 15.94 -0.25
C ALA A 19 12.78 17.47 -0.27
N ASP A 20 12.67 18.12 0.89
CA ASP A 20 12.64 19.58 0.99
C ASP A 20 13.93 20.23 0.51
N LEU A 21 15.10 19.65 0.81
CA LEU A 21 16.41 20.13 0.37
C LEU A 21 16.59 20.08 -1.15
N VAL A 22 16.01 19.08 -1.82
CA VAL A 22 16.03 18.96 -3.29
C VAL A 22 14.85 19.67 -3.98
N GLY A 23 14.06 20.44 -3.24
CA GLY A 23 12.95 21.24 -3.77
C GLY A 23 11.63 20.50 -3.94
N LEU A 24 11.52 19.24 -3.52
CA LEU A 24 10.31 18.41 -3.58
C LEU A 24 9.38 18.67 -2.39
N LYS A 25 8.98 19.93 -2.18
CA LYS A 25 8.22 20.38 -0.99
C LYS A 25 6.90 19.65 -0.75
N LYS A 26 6.17 19.28 -1.81
CA LYS A 26 4.91 18.53 -1.70
C LYS A 26 5.14 17.14 -1.13
N LEU A 27 6.21 16.47 -1.58
CA LEU A 27 6.61 15.16 -1.09
C LEU A 27 7.06 15.26 0.37
N GLY A 28 7.92 16.24 0.69
CA GLY A 28 8.39 16.47 2.06
C GLY A 28 7.24 16.69 3.05
N SER A 29 6.30 17.57 2.72
CA SER A 29 5.09 17.80 3.52
C SER A 29 4.26 16.53 3.72
N HIS A 30 4.08 15.72 2.67
CA HIS A 30 3.32 14.48 2.76
C HIS A 30 3.99 13.45 3.67
N LEU A 31 5.30 13.25 3.53
CA LEU A 31 6.08 12.31 4.35
C LEU A 31 6.10 12.72 5.83
N ASN A 32 6.22 14.03 6.12
CA ASN A 32 6.14 14.53 7.50
C ASN A 32 4.78 14.24 8.14
N ARG A 33 3.70 14.50 7.42
CA ARG A 33 2.34 14.20 7.89
C ARG A 33 2.16 12.70 8.18
N LEU A 34 2.72 11.82 7.33
CA LEU A 34 2.69 10.38 7.56
C LEU A 34 3.53 9.98 8.78
N ALA A 35 4.66 10.65 9.02
CA ALA A 35 5.52 10.39 10.19
C ALA A 35 4.91 10.83 11.53
N GLU A 36 3.91 11.72 11.51
CA GLU A 36 3.14 12.17 12.67
C GLU A 36 1.96 11.25 13.00
N SER A 37 1.72 10.21 12.19
CA SER A 37 0.73 9.18 12.50
C SER A 37 1.06 8.42 13.79
N LYS A 38 0.06 7.73 14.36
CA LYS A 38 0.28 6.88 15.53
C LYS A 38 1.46 5.94 15.25
N THR A 39 2.30 5.68 16.25
CA THR A 39 3.43 4.74 16.11
C THR A 39 3.25 3.51 16.99
N ARG A 40 3.87 2.41 16.58
CA ARG A 40 4.03 1.18 17.38
C ARG A 40 5.51 0.88 17.62
N PRO A 41 5.84 0.22 18.74
CA PRO A 41 7.17 -0.31 18.98
C PRO A 41 7.73 -1.08 17.78
N THR A 42 9.02 -0.94 17.54
CA THR A 42 9.70 -1.71 16.50
C THR A 42 9.85 -3.16 16.95
N GLY A 43 9.28 -4.11 16.21
CA GLY A 43 9.27 -5.54 16.54
C GLY A 43 7.87 -6.09 16.81
N ASP A 44 6.87 -5.21 17.01
CA ASP A 44 5.48 -5.63 17.15
C ASP A 44 4.95 -6.27 15.86
N SER A 45 4.27 -7.41 16.03
CA SER A 45 3.58 -8.08 14.93
C SER A 45 2.48 -7.18 14.37
N TYR A 46 2.34 -7.23 13.05
CA TYR A 46 1.29 -6.50 12.35
C TYR A 46 0.83 -7.34 11.17
N VAL A 47 -0.49 -7.48 11.05
CA VAL A 47 -1.16 -8.16 9.96
C VAL A 47 -1.94 -7.10 9.21
N TYR A 48 -1.60 -6.90 7.94
CA TYR A 48 -2.33 -5.99 7.05
C TYR A 48 -3.56 -6.73 6.50
N ALA A 49 -4.71 -6.56 7.14
CA ALA A 49 -5.93 -7.30 6.82
C ALA A 49 -6.66 -6.79 5.56
N GLU A 50 -7.65 -7.53 5.07
CA GLU A 50 -8.48 -7.13 3.92
C GLU A 50 -9.28 -5.86 4.20
N ALA A 51 -9.93 -5.77 5.36
CA ALA A 51 -10.59 -4.54 5.81
C ALA A 51 -9.60 -3.38 5.88
N ASP A 52 -8.33 -3.71 6.12
CA ASP A 52 -7.31 -2.72 6.18
C ASP A 52 -7.00 -2.15 4.77
N PHE A 53 -6.82 -3.03 3.79
CA PHE A 53 -6.63 -2.69 2.39
C PHE A 53 -7.79 -1.89 1.79
N LYS A 54 -9.03 -2.32 2.05
CA LYS A 54 -10.25 -1.62 1.60
C LYS A 54 -10.27 -0.16 2.05
N ASN A 55 -9.85 0.11 3.29
CA ASN A 55 -9.86 1.47 3.83
C ASN A 55 -8.68 2.34 3.36
N ASP A 56 -7.48 1.76 3.19
CA ASP A 56 -6.27 2.54 2.90
C ASP A 56 -5.99 2.70 1.40
N VAL A 57 -6.51 1.81 0.56
CA VAL A 57 -6.25 1.81 -0.90
C VAL A 57 -7.54 2.01 -1.68
N GLU A 58 -8.53 1.14 -1.49
CA GLU A 58 -9.77 1.19 -2.29
C GLU A 58 -10.64 2.40 -1.94
N GLY A 59 -10.77 2.74 -0.65
CA GLY A 59 -11.56 3.87 -0.17
C GLY A 59 -11.15 5.21 -0.80
N PRO A 60 -9.86 5.60 -0.76
CA PRO A 60 -9.39 6.81 -1.43
C PRO A 60 -9.61 6.82 -2.95
N LEU A 61 -9.56 5.66 -3.61
CA LEU A 61 -9.86 5.54 -5.04
C LEU A 61 -11.36 5.76 -5.30
N TRP A 62 -12.22 5.17 -4.48
CA TRP A 62 -13.67 5.43 -4.52
C TRP A 62 -13.99 6.90 -4.27
N ASP A 63 -13.38 7.52 -3.26
CA ASP A 63 -13.56 8.95 -2.96
C ASP A 63 -13.17 9.82 -4.16
N ALA A 64 -12.10 9.47 -4.87
CA ALA A 64 -11.68 10.17 -6.07
C ALA A 64 -12.70 10.00 -7.21
N ILE A 65 -13.18 8.78 -7.45
CA ILE A 65 -14.19 8.47 -8.48
C ILE A 65 -15.48 9.25 -8.23
N ILE A 66 -16.00 9.23 -7.00
CA ILE A 66 -17.24 9.93 -6.66
C ILE A 66 -17.09 11.45 -6.84
N ARG A 67 -15.94 12.03 -6.46
CA ARG A 67 -15.68 13.47 -6.68
C ARG A 67 -15.60 13.83 -8.17
N ILE A 68 -15.00 12.96 -8.98
CA ILE A 68 -14.93 13.16 -10.43
C ILE A 68 -16.34 13.05 -11.04
N ALA A 69 -17.12 12.07 -10.61
CA ALA A 69 -18.48 11.86 -11.08
C ALA A 69 -19.39 13.05 -10.74
N ASP A 70 -19.29 13.57 -9.52
CA ASP A 70 -19.99 14.77 -9.07
C ASP A 70 -19.56 16.00 -9.90
N TYR A 71 -18.25 16.18 -10.13
CA TYR A 71 -17.74 17.31 -10.90
C TYR A 71 -18.19 17.32 -12.36
N TYR A 72 -18.26 16.15 -13.00
CA TYR A 72 -18.66 16.00 -14.40
C TYR A 72 -20.14 15.65 -14.62
N ASP A 73 -20.93 15.56 -13.54
CA ASP A 73 -22.34 15.15 -13.55
C ASP A 73 -22.57 13.84 -14.34
N CYS A 74 -21.79 12.80 -14.01
CA CYS A 74 -21.86 11.51 -14.69
C CYS A 74 -22.26 10.35 -13.76
N ASN A 75 -22.95 9.37 -14.35
CA ASN A 75 -23.31 8.15 -13.63
C ASN A 75 -22.11 7.21 -13.54
N VAL A 76 -21.98 6.58 -12.38
CA VAL A 76 -20.94 5.59 -12.10
C VAL A 76 -21.57 4.21 -12.08
N ASP A 77 -21.04 3.30 -12.91
CA ASP A 77 -21.32 1.86 -12.80
C ASP A 77 -20.45 1.28 -11.68
N PRO A 78 -21.03 0.85 -10.54
CA PRO A 78 -20.23 0.43 -9.42
C PRO A 78 -19.41 -0.83 -9.68
N GLU A 79 -19.92 -1.75 -10.51
CA GLU A 79 -19.25 -3.03 -10.81
C GLU A 79 -18.04 -2.80 -11.72
N LEU A 80 -18.20 -1.99 -12.77
CA LEU A 80 -17.09 -1.64 -13.65
C LEU A 80 -16.00 -0.84 -12.92
N MET A 81 -16.39 0.07 -12.02
CA MET A 81 -15.42 0.83 -11.22
C MET A 81 -14.71 -0.04 -10.20
N GLN A 82 -15.40 -0.96 -9.52
CA GLN A 82 -14.77 -1.87 -8.58
C GLN A 82 -13.67 -2.70 -9.25
N ARG A 83 -13.92 -3.26 -10.44
CA ARG A 83 -12.89 -3.98 -11.21
C ARG A 83 -11.69 -3.10 -11.57
N SER A 84 -11.94 -1.83 -11.90
CA SER A 84 -10.88 -0.86 -12.21
C SER A 84 -10.04 -0.52 -10.97
N ILE A 85 -10.69 -0.35 -9.82
CA ILE A 85 -10.03 -0.12 -8.52
C ILE A 85 -9.15 -1.31 -8.15
N GLU A 86 -9.67 -2.53 -8.24
CA GLU A 86 -8.93 -3.75 -7.92
C GLU A 86 -7.67 -3.88 -8.78
N GLY A 87 -7.78 -3.62 -10.09
CA GLY A 87 -6.64 -3.61 -10.99
C GLY A 87 -5.58 -2.58 -10.58
N LEU A 88 -5.98 -1.33 -10.33
CA LEU A 88 -5.07 -0.27 -9.89
C LEU A 88 -4.41 -0.58 -8.54
N ALA A 89 -5.17 -1.15 -7.61
CA ALA A 89 -4.68 -1.50 -6.28
C ALA A 89 -3.65 -2.65 -6.35
N GLN A 90 -3.89 -3.66 -7.19
CA GLN A 90 -2.93 -4.73 -7.45
C GLN A 90 -1.64 -4.21 -8.09
N ASP A 91 -1.76 -3.34 -9.10
CA ASP A 91 -0.59 -2.76 -9.79
C ASP A 91 0.25 -1.90 -8.84
N LEU A 92 -0.40 -1.14 -7.95
CA LEU A 92 0.28 -0.38 -6.91
C LEU A 92 1.09 -1.30 -5.97
N VAL A 93 0.47 -2.35 -5.45
CA VAL A 93 1.13 -3.31 -4.54
C VAL A 93 2.30 -4.02 -5.23
N LYS A 94 2.12 -4.44 -6.49
CA LYS A 94 3.18 -5.05 -7.30
C LYS A 94 4.35 -4.09 -7.52
N ALA A 95 4.07 -2.83 -7.86
CA ALA A 95 5.09 -1.82 -8.07
C ALA A 95 5.90 -1.55 -6.79
N VAL A 96 5.24 -1.41 -5.64
CA VAL A 96 5.90 -1.20 -4.34
C VAL A 96 6.75 -2.41 -3.97
N SER A 97 6.21 -3.63 -4.09
CA SER A 97 6.94 -4.87 -3.80
C SER A 97 8.19 -5.01 -4.65
N LYS A 98 8.08 -4.71 -5.96
CA LYS A 98 9.21 -4.72 -6.90
C LYS A 98 10.28 -3.70 -6.53
N GLN A 99 9.89 -2.46 -6.22
CA GLN A 99 10.83 -1.42 -5.80
C GLN A 99 11.51 -1.73 -4.46
N ALA A 100 10.79 -2.35 -3.54
CA ALA A 100 11.31 -2.76 -2.23
C ALA A 100 12.19 -4.02 -2.29
N GLY A 101 12.30 -4.69 -3.45
CA GLY A 101 13.06 -5.92 -3.60
C GLY A 101 12.43 -7.13 -2.89
N ILE A 102 11.13 -7.08 -2.59
CA ILE A 102 10.39 -8.17 -1.96
C ILE A 102 10.15 -9.24 -3.02
N LYS A 103 10.95 -10.31 -2.98
CA LYS A 103 10.89 -11.43 -3.94
C LYS A 103 9.85 -12.49 -3.56
N HIS A 104 9.65 -12.72 -2.26
CA HIS A 104 8.64 -13.60 -1.68
C HIS A 104 8.10 -12.95 -0.41
N GLY A 105 6.79 -12.74 -0.33
CA GLY A 105 6.14 -12.15 0.84
C GLY A 105 5.81 -13.22 1.87
N VAL A 106 6.63 -13.34 2.92
CA VAL A 106 6.19 -13.99 4.16
C VAL A 106 5.25 -13.00 4.86
N GLY A 107 3.95 -13.20 4.69
CA GLY A 107 2.88 -12.48 5.39
C GLY A 107 1.94 -11.69 4.49
N VAL A 108 0.74 -12.25 4.29
CA VAL A 108 -0.51 -11.60 3.80
C VAL A 108 -0.49 -11.05 2.37
N PHE A 109 0.29 -11.69 1.51
CA PHE A 109 -0.08 -11.86 0.10
C PHE A 109 0.42 -13.25 -0.24
N GLU A 110 -0.39 -14.29 0.03
CA GLU A 110 -0.30 -15.45 -0.84
C GLU A 110 -0.53 -14.90 -2.25
N PRO A 111 0.41 -15.12 -3.20
CA PRO A 111 0.19 -14.75 -4.58
C PRO A 111 -0.82 -15.73 -5.15
N VAL A 112 -2.09 -15.54 -4.81
CA VAL A 112 -3.20 -16.29 -5.40
C VAL A 112 -4.24 -15.26 -5.79
N VAL A 113 -3.95 -14.60 -6.91
CA VAL A 113 -5.02 -14.11 -7.77
C VAL A 113 -5.85 -15.36 -8.15
N PRO A 114 -7.19 -15.32 -8.11
CA PRO A 114 -8.00 -16.47 -8.50
C PRO A 114 -7.57 -17.01 -9.88
N GLY A 115 -7.00 -18.23 -9.93
CA GLY A 115 -6.60 -18.91 -11.18
C GLY A 115 -5.15 -19.40 -11.31
N GLU A 116 -4.25 -19.17 -10.35
CA GLU A 116 -2.88 -19.73 -10.39
C GLU A 116 -2.73 -20.98 -9.50
N GLU A 117 -2.42 -22.13 -10.11
CA GLU A 117 -2.06 -23.35 -9.38
C GLU A 117 -0.59 -23.30 -8.94
N VAL A 118 -0.36 -23.50 -7.64
CA VAL A 118 0.97 -23.53 -7.02
C VAL A 118 1.57 -24.93 -7.19
N VAL A 119 2.71 -25.03 -7.88
CA VAL A 119 3.52 -26.25 -7.87
C VAL A 119 4.48 -26.18 -6.68
N GLU A 120 4.18 -26.93 -5.61
CA GLU A 120 5.08 -27.12 -4.47
C GLU A 120 6.39 -27.77 -4.94
N GLN A 121 7.54 -27.17 -4.59
CA GLN A 121 8.83 -27.87 -4.66
C GLN A 121 9.38 -28.09 -3.24
N VAL A 122 9.52 -29.37 -2.93
CA VAL A 122 10.13 -29.96 -1.74
C VAL A 122 11.58 -29.47 -1.58
N LEU A 123 11.88 -28.85 -0.44
CA LEU A 123 13.25 -28.51 -0.04
C LEU A 123 13.95 -29.79 0.44
N ILE A 124 15.00 -30.20 -0.26
CA ILE A 124 15.93 -31.24 0.20
C ILE A 124 16.93 -30.58 1.16
N GLU A 125 16.97 -31.08 2.40
CA GLU A 125 17.99 -30.77 3.41
C GLU A 125 19.35 -31.35 2.98
N VAL A 126 20.43 -30.60 3.19
CA VAL A 126 21.79 -31.15 3.06
C VAL A 126 22.57 -30.82 4.34
N GLU A 127 23.08 -31.88 4.99
CA GLU A 127 23.96 -31.90 6.16
C GLU A 127 25.30 -31.21 5.93
#